data_AF-A0A7X6AUA8-F1
#
_entry.id   AF-A0A7X6AUA8-F1
#
_cell.length_a   1.000
_cell.length_b   1.000
_cell.length_c   1.000
_cell.angle_alpha   90.00
_cell.angle_beta   90.00
_cell.angle_gamma   90.00
#
_symmetry.space_group_name_H-M   'P 1'
#
loop_
_entity.id
_entity.type
_entity.pdbx_description
1 polymer ?
#
loop_
_entity_poly.entity_id
_entity_poly.type
_entity_poly.pdbx_seq_one_letter_code
_entity_poly.pdbx_strand_id
1 'polypeptide(L)'
;YLRAARSACLLHPPGDRLVHQLKYRGWHALARPLAEQMAALALPADVEEEARVVVPVPTTAARFRDRGYNQAERIAREYARATGRRLVPALERASAAST
;
A
#
# COMPACT_ATOMS: atom_id res chain seq x y z
N TYR A 1 1.85 13.63 14.36
CA TYR A 1 2.60 14.40 13.35
C TYR A 1 3.22 13.45 12.33
N LEU A 2 3.22 13.81 11.04
CA LEU A 2 3.92 13.06 9.99
C LEU A 2 5.40 13.44 10.01
N ARG A 3 6.31 12.47 10.22
CA ARG A 3 7.76 12.72 10.28
C ARG A 3 8.43 12.75 8.90
N ALA A 4 8.04 11.84 8.01
CA ALA A 4 8.64 11.70 6.70
C ALA A 4 7.63 11.15 5.68
N ALA A 5 7.85 11.47 4.40
CA ALA A 5 7.21 10.83 3.27
C ALA A 5 8.31 10.44 2.26
N ARG A 6 8.48 9.15 2.00
CA ARG A 6 9.56 8.65 1.12
C ARG A 6 9.29 8.93 -0.36
N SER A 7 8.03 8.92 -0.78
CA SER A 7 7.69 9.06 -2.21
C SER A 7 6.43 9.87 -2.41
N ALA A 8 6.48 10.75 -3.41
CA ALA A 8 5.34 11.40 -4.04
C ALA A 8 5.47 11.18 -5.55
N CYS A 9 4.40 10.75 -6.21
CA CYS A 9 4.41 10.46 -7.63
C CYS A 9 3.16 11.02 -8.29
N LEU A 10 3.32 11.54 -9.51
CA LEU A 10 2.17 11.83 -10.37
C LEU A 10 1.58 10.53 -10.89
N LEU A 11 0.25 10.43 -10.85
CA LEU A 11 -0.47 9.30 -11.44
C LEU A 11 -0.47 9.45 -12.96
N HIS A 12 0.61 8.98 -13.59
CA HIS A 12 0.84 9.08 -15.03
C HIS A 12 1.37 7.74 -15.59
N PRO A 13 1.34 7.55 -16.92
CA PRO A 13 1.87 6.34 -17.54
C PRO A 13 3.35 6.07 -17.25
N PRO A 14 3.74 4.79 -17.03
CA PRO A 14 2.89 3.59 -17.04
C PRO A 14 2.24 3.25 -15.68
N GLY A 15 2.56 3.99 -14.61
CA GLY A 15 2.15 3.69 -13.24
C GLY A 15 0.65 3.75 -13.00
N ASP A 16 -0.04 4.69 -13.65
CA ASP A 16 -1.50 4.81 -13.64
C ASP A 16 -2.21 3.54 -14.10
N ARG A 17 -1.74 2.93 -15.20
CA ARG A 17 -2.28 1.70 -15.78
C ARG A 17 -2.03 0.53 -14.85
N LEU A 18 -0.83 0.39 -14.30
CA LEU A 18 -0.52 -0.70 -13.36
C LEU A 18 -1.40 -0.62 -12.10
N VAL A 19 -1.56 0.58 -11.54
CA VAL A 19 -2.44 0.82 -10.39
C VAL A 19 -3.90 0.53 -10.77
N HIS A 20 -4.35 0.93 -11.95
CA HIS A 20 -5.70 0.67 -12.44
C HIS A 20 -5.97 -0.84 -12.60
N GLN A 21 -5.06 -1.59 -13.24
CA GLN A 21 -5.20 -3.03 -13.42
C GLN A 21 -5.22 -3.77 -12.07
N LEU A 22 -4.31 -3.39 -11.16
CA LEU A 22 -4.31 -3.93 -9.80
C LEU A 22 -5.63 -3.63 -9.07
N LYS A 23 -6.23 -2.47 -9.30
CA LYS A 23 -7.47 -2.03 -8.65
C LYS A 23 -8.74 -2.61 -9.26
N TYR A 24 -8.80 -2.90 -10.56
CA TYR A 24 -10.09 -3.15 -11.22
C TYR A 24 -10.10 -4.38 -12.14
N ARG A 25 -8.95 -4.95 -12.48
CA ARG A 25 -8.88 -6.11 -13.38
C ARG A 25 -8.45 -7.40 -12.70
N GLY A 26 -8.31 -7.41 -11.37
CA GLY A 26 -7.90 -8.61 -10.63
C GLY A 26 -6.44 -8.99 -10.88
N TRP A 27 -5.58 -8.04 -11.31
CA TRP A 27 -4.16 -8.29 -11.59
C TRP A 27 -3.35 -8.40 -10.31
N HIS A 28 -3.66 -9.45 -9.57
CA HIS A 28 -3.17 -9.72 -8.24
C HIS A 28 -1.65 -9.93 -8.20
N ALA A 29 -1.11 -10.54 -9.24
CA ALA A 29 0.32 -10.78 -9.36
C ALA A 29 1.14 -9.47 -9.37
N LEU A 30 0.55 -8.32 -9.74
CA LEU A 30 1.26 -7.03 -9.73
C LEU A 30 1.66 -6.55 -8.33
N ALA A 31 1.06 -7.08 -7.26
CA ALA A 31 1.41 -6.63 -5.90
C ALA A 31 2.89 -6.89 -5.56
N ARG A 32 3.43 -8.03 -6.00
CA ARG A 32 4.82 -8.42 -5.74
C ARG A 32 5.84 -7.52 -6.46
N PRO A 33 5.85 -7.37 -7.79
CA PRO A 33 6.82 -6.52 -8.46
C PRO A 33 6.70 -5.06 -8.03
N LEU A 34 5.50 -4.55 -7.78
CA LEU A 34 5.34 -3.19 -7.23
C LEU A 34 5.97 -3.05 -5.84
N ALA A 35 5.77 -4.03 -4.96
CA ALA A 35 6.36 -4.03 -3.63
C ALA A 35 7.89 -4.18 -3.66
N GLU A 36 8.44 -5.03 -4.52
CA GLU A 36 9.89 -5.18 -4.71
C GLU A 36 10.53 -3.87 -5.17
N GLN A 37 9.92 -3.17 -6.14
CA GLN A 37 10.37 -1.84 -6.56
C GLN A 37 10.28 -0.82 -5.43
N MET A 38 9.24 -0.89 -4.59
CA MET A 38 9.14 -0.03 -3.41
C MET A 38 10.21 -0.33 -2.36
N ALA A 39 10.55 -1.61 -2.14
CA ALA A 39 11.53 -2.05 -1.14
C ALA A 39 12.98 -1.74 -1.56
N ALA A 40 13.25 -1.63 -2.86
CA ALA A 40 14.55 -1.21 -3.39
C ALA A 40 14.90 0.25 -3.10
N LEU A 41 13.92 1.06 -2.65
CA LEU A 41 14.13 2.46 -2.29
C LEU A 41 14.37 2.60 -0.79
N ALA A 42 15.50 3.21 -0.42
CA ALA A 42 15.84 3.47 0.96
C ALA A 42 14.85 4.43 1.64
N LEU A 43 14.53 4.16 2.91
CA LEU A 43 13.92 5.15 3.81
C LEU A 43 15.01 6.06 4.39
N PRO A 44 14.66 7.25 4.91
CA PRO A 44 15.56 8.00 5.78
C PRO A 44 16.13 7.10 6.89
N ALA A 45 17.40 7.26 7.23
CA ALA A 45 18.11 6.31 8.09
C ALA A 45 17.45 6.12 9.47
N ASP A 46 17.00 7.23 10.09
CA ASP A 46 16.26 7.20 11.36
C ASP A 46 14.93 6.43 11.23
N VAL A 47 14.21 6.64 10.12
CA VAL A 47 12.97 5.92 9.84
C VAL A 47 13.23 4.44 9.58
N GLU A 48 14.30 4.09 8.85
CA GLU A 48 14.64 2.70 8.54
C GLU A 48 14.92 1.89 9.82
N GLU A 49 15.67 2.47 10.76
CA GLU A 49 16.01 1.86 12.06
C GLU A 49 14.78 1.61 12.96
N GLU A 50 13.85 2.56 12.95
CA GLU A 50 12.63 2.52 13.75
C GLU A 50 11.47 1.72 13.09
N ALA A 51 11.41 1.63 11.76
CA ALA A 51 10.28 1.07 11.03
C ALA A 51 10.18 -0.46 11.19
N ARG A 52 9.41 -0.91 12.18
CA ARG A 52 9.18 -2.35 12.47
C ARG A 52 7.91 -2.92 11.83
N VAL A 53 6.96 -2.07 11.47
CA VAL A 53 5.63 -2.49 11.00
C VAL A 53 5.27 -1.87 9.66
N VAL A 54 4.51 -2.60 8.87
CA VAL A 54 3.87 -2.15 7.64
C VAL A 54 2.37 -2.10 7.88
N VAL A 55 1.77 -0.94 7.67
CA VAL A 55 0.34 -0.74 7.91
C VAL A 55 -0.34 -0.37 6.60
N PRO A 56 -1.25 -1.22 6.06
CA PRO A 56 -1.95 -0.91 4.84
C PRO A 56 -3.06 0.11 5.09
N VAL A 57 -3.26 1.03 4.15
CA VAL A 57 -4.39 1.95 4.20
C VAL A 57 -5.69 1.19 3.84
N PRO A 58 -6.74 1.25 4.67
CA PRO A 58 -7.98 0.52 4.43
C PRO A 58 -8.73 1.06 3.21
N THR A 59 -9.35 0.14 2.45
CA THR A 59 -10.31 0.50 1.38
C THR A 59 -11.71 0.72 1.97
N THR A 60 -12.67 1.18 1.15
CA THR A 60 -14.06 1.32 1.59
C THR A 60 -14.76 -0.03 1.62
N ALA A 61 -15.73 -0.22 2.51
CA ALA A 61 -16.53 -1.45 2.56
C ALA A 61 -17.21 -1.74 1.20
N ALA A 62 -17.72 -0.71 0.52
CA ALA A 62 -18.27 -0.85 -0.82
C ALA A 62 -17.25 -1.38 -1.84
N ARG A 63 -16.04 -0.83 -1.88
CA ARG A 63 -14.97 -1.27 -2.79
C ARG A 63 -14.41 -2.64 -2.43
N PHE A 64 -14.45 -3.02 -1.15
CA PHE A 64 -14.06 -4.36 -0.71
C PHE A 64 -15.10 -5.38 -1.14
N ARG A 65 -16.41 -5.09 -1.01
CA ARG A 65 -17.48 -5.96 -1.50
C ARG A 65 -17.46 -6.12 -3.02
N ASP A 66 -17.26 -5.02 -3.75
CA ASP A 66 -17.21 -5.01 -5.22
C ASP A 66 -16.06 -5.86 -5.77
N ARG A 67 -14.88 -5.80 -5.13
CA ARG A 67 -13.66 -6.38 -5.70
C ARG A 67 -13.16 -7.61 -4.97
N GLY A 68 -13.57 -7.84 -3.73
CA GLY A 68 -13.17 -8.96 -2.88
C GLY A 68 -11.82 -8.80 -2.16
N TYR A 69 -11.13 -7.66 -2.29
CA TYR A 69 -9.81 -7.45 -1.69
C TYR A 69 -9.47 -5.98 -1.44
N ASN A 70 -8.51 -5.75 -0.54
CA ASN A 70 -7.84 -4.46 -0.37
C ASN A 70 -6.51 -4.45 -1.14
N GLN A 71 -6.43 -3.67 -2.23
CA GLN A 71 -5.22 -3.58 -3.04
C GLN A 71 -3.97 -3.12 -2.26
N ALA A 72 -4.16 -2.23 -1.27
CA ALA A 72 -3.07 -1.71 -0.46
C ALA A 72 -2.54 -2.79 0.49
N GLU A 73 -3.42 -3.62 1.05
CA GLU A 73 -3.03 -4.77 1.86
C GLU A 73 -2.20 -5.78 1.06
N ARG A 74 -2.56 -6.01 -0.21
CA ARG A 74 -1.80 -6.92 -1.07
C ARG A 74 -0.38 -6.42 -1.33
N ILE A 75 -0.22 -5.14 -1.67
CA ILE A 75 1.12 -4.53 -1.82
C ILE A 75 1.87 -4.57 -0.47
N ALA A 76 1.21 -4.17 0.63
CA ALA A 76 1.81 -4.13 1.96
C ALA A 76 2.32 -5.50 2.42
N ARG A 77 1.60 -6.58 2.10
CA ARG A 77 2.00 -7.95 2.40
C ARG A 77 3.29 -8.35 1.68
N GLU A 78 3.40 -8.05 0.38
CA GLU A 78 4.63 -8.34 -0.37
C GLU A 78 5.78 -7.42 0.06
N TYR A 79 5.50 -6.15 0.39
CA TYR A 79 6.51 -5.22 0.90
C TYR A 79 7.05 -5.67 2.25
N ALA A 80 6.17 -6.08 3.17
CA ALA A 80 6.52 -6.62 4.47
C ALA A 80 7.43 -7.85 4.34
N ARG A 81 7.14 -8.75 3.39
CA ARG A 81 8.01 -9.90 3.07
C ARG A 81 9.37 -9.46 2.55
N ALA A 82 9.39 -8.54 1.57
CA ALA A 82 10.62 -8.07 0.95
C ALA A 82 11.56 -7.35 1.93
N THR A 83 11.01 -6.67 2.95
CA THR A 83 11.80 -5.92 3.92
C THR A 83 11.91 -6.60 5.30
N GLY A 84 11.44 -7.84 5.46
CA GLY A 84 11.44 -8.55 6.74
C GLY A 84 10.64 -7.87 7.86
N ARG A 85 9.62 -7.06 7.52
CA ARG A 85 8.80 -6.31 8.48
C ARG A 85 7.48 -7.01 8.79
N ARG A 86 6.84 -6.66 9.91
CA ARG A 86 5.54 -7.23 10.29
C ARG A 86 4.38 -6.45 9.67
N LEU A 87 3.49 -7.13 8.95
CA LEU A 87 2.22 -6.54 8.48
C LEU A 87 1.23 -6.45 9.64
N VAL A 88 0.66 -5.27 9.88
CA VAL A 88 -0.36 -5.04 10.91
C VAL A 88 -1.52 -4.21 10.35
N PRO A 89 -2.77 -4.72 10.36
CA PRO A 89 -3.96 -3.94 9.97
C PRO A 89 -4.38 -2.99 11.11
N ALA A 90 -3.57 -1.98 11.41
CA ALA A 90 -3.79 -1.06 12.52
C ALA A 90 -4.68 0.16 12.20
N LEU A 91 -5.26 0.20 11.00
CA LEU A 91 -6.09 1.32 10.54
C LEU A 91 -7.47 0.83 10.15
N GLU A 92 -8.48 1.52 10.68
CA GLU A 92 -9.85 1.44 10.22
C GLU A 92 -10.23 2.72 9.48
N ARG A 93 -11.08 2.58 8.46
CA ARG A 93 -11.58 3.74 7.75
C ARG A 93 -12.75 4.32 8.54
N ALA A 94 -12.60 5.52 9.08
CA ALA A 94 -13.74 6.28 9.58
C ALA A 94 -14.74 6.47 8.43
N SER A 95 -16.00 6.07 8.65
CA SER A 95 -17.09 6.50 7.77
C SER A 95 -17.11 8.02 7.81
N ALA A 96 -17.16 8.68 6.65
CA ALA A 96 -17.55 10.07 6.63
C ALA A 96 -18.90 10.13 7.34
N ALA A 97 -18.94 10.77 8.51
CA ALA A 97 -20.21 11.13 9.12
C ALA A 97 -20.96 11.91 8.05
N SER A 98 -22.11 11.41 7.63
CA SER A 98 -23.05 12.18 6.83
C SER A 98 -23.34 13.43 7.67
N THR A 99 -22.75 14.55 7.29
CA THR A 99 -23.12 15.88 7.76
C THR A 99 -23.94 16.52 6.65
#